data_AF-A0A5K1HN13-F1
#
_entry.id   AF-A0A5K1HN13-F1
#
_cell.length_a   1.000
_cell.length_b   1.000
_cell.length_c   1.000
_cell.angle_alpha   90.00
_cell.angle_beta   90.00
_cell.angle_gamma   90.00
#
_symmetry.space_group_name_H-M   'P 1'
#
loop_
_entity.id
_entity.type
_entity.pdbx_description
1 polymer ?
#
loop_
_entity_poly.entity_id
_entity_poly.type
_entity_poly.pdbx_seq_one_letter_code
_entity_poly.pdbx_strand_id
1 'polypeptide(L)' 'VKKFIVQLRTHLRTNKPQLQEIISSTKVFTEQAEALLKEAIQEQMELFLLQEQT' A
#
# COMPACT_ATOMS: atom_id res chain seq x y z
N VAL A 1 -6.44 14.12 0.72
CA VAL A 1 -5.41 13.37 -0.05
C VAL A 1 -4.10 13.15 0.69
N LYS A 2 -3.39 14.16 1.21
CA LYS A 2 -2.09 13.97 1.91
C LYS A 2 -2.14 12.95 3.06
N LYS A 3 -3.20 12.97 3.88
CA LYS A 3 -3.41 12.02 5.00
C LYS A 3 -3.50 10.56 4.54
N PHE A 4 -4.26 10.31 3.47
CA PHE A 4 -4.40 9.00 2.84
C PHE A 4 -3.05 8.45 2.34
N ILE A 5 -2.27 9.25 1.62
CA ILE A 5 -0.97 8.81 1.08
C ILE A 5 0.01 8.46 2.22
N VAL A 6 0.00 9.21 3.32
CA VAL A 6 0.84 8.93 4.49
C VAL A 6 0.44 7.61 5.17
N GLN A 7 -0.87 7.36 5.32
CA GLN A 7 -1.38 6.11 5.88
C GLN A 7 -1.07 4.92 4.96
N LEU A 8 -1.32 5.06 3.66
CA LEU A 8 -1.01 4.04 2.66
C LEU A 8 0.48 3.66 2.66
N ARG A 9 1.38 4.65 2.71
CA ARG A 9 2.82 4.39 2.79
C ARG A 9 3.20 3.66 4.07
N THR A 10 2.56 4.00 5.19
CA THR A 10 2.78 3.30 6.46
C THR A 10 2.30 1.85 6.36
N HIS A 11 1.07 1.64 5.89
CA HIS A 11 0.43 0.33 5.70
C HIS A 11 1.24 -0.58 4.78
N LEU A 12 1.69 -0.05 3.63
CA LEU A 12 2.55 -0.78 2.70
C LEU A 12 3.87 -1.21 3.35
N ARG A 13 4.43 -0.37 4.22
CA ARG A 13 5.70 -0.66 4.91
C ARG A 13 5.54 -1.71 6.01
N THR A 14 4.41 -1.74 6.73
CA THR A 14 4.15 -2.74 7.80
C THR A 14 3.58 -4.04 7.28
N ASN A 15 2.59 -4.01 6.39
CA ASN A 15 1.86 -5.21 5.98
C ASN A 15 2.49 -5.97 4.82
N LYS A 16 3.18 -5.26 3.91
CA LYS A 16 3.73 -5.86 2.68
C LYS A 16 5.20 -5.44 2.46
N PRO A 17 6.13 -5.79 3.38
CA PRO A 17 7.56 -5.51 3.20
C PRO A 17 8.12 -6.15 1.92
N GLN A 18 7.48 -7.22 1.44
CA GLN A 18 7.75 -7.88 0.16
C GLN A 18 7.73 -6.90 -1.03
N LEU A 19 6.86 -5.89 -1.02
CA LEU A 19 6.83 -4.87 -2.07
C LEU A 19 8.14 -4.08 -2.10
N GLN A 20 8.63 -3.71 -0.91
CA GLN A 20 9.88 -2.98 -0.75
C GLN A 20 11.08 -3.88 -1.11
N GLU A 21 11.05 -5.16 -0.75
CA GLU A 21 12.08 -6.13 -1.11
C GLU A 21 12.14 -6.41 -2.61
N ILE A 22 10.99 -6.58 -3.27
CA ILE A 22 10.91 -6.76 -4.73
C ILE A 22 11.49 -5.52 -5.41
N ILE A 23 10.97 -4.33 -5.10
CA ILE A 23 11.44 -3.09 -5.74
C ILE A 23 12.92 -2.84 -5.43
N SER A 24 13.40 -3.14 -4.22
CA SER A 24 14.82 -2.97 -3.87
C SER A 24 15.72 -3.98 -4.56
N SER A 25 15.25 -5.21 -4.78
CA SER A 25 16.07 -6.31 -5.31
C SER A 25 16.09 -6.33 -6.82
N THR A 26 14.92 -6.29 -7.47
CA THR A 26 14.84 -6.32 -8.93
C THR A 26 14.95 -4.94 -9.56
N LYS A 27 14.72 -3.86 -8.78
CA LYS A 27 14.58 -2.48 -9.31
C LYS A 27 13.51 -2.35 -10.40
N VAL A 28 12.60 -3.33 -10.47
CA VAL A 28 11.53 -3.41 -11.46
C VAL A 28 10.22 -3.55 -10.71
N PHE A 29 9.23 -2.78 -11.15
CA PHE A 29 7.87 -2.92 -10.67
C PHE A 29 7.19 -4.06 -11.43
N THR A 30 7.23 -5.26 -10.85
CA THR A 30 6.66 -6.47 -11.47
C THR A 30 5.14 -6.52 -11.27
N GLU A 31 4.44 -7.35 -12.05
CA GLU A 31 2.98 -7.55 -11.89
C GLU A 31 2.60 -8.00 -10.46
N GLN A 32 3.46 -8.78 -9.80
CA GLN A 32 3.25 -9.15 -8.40
C GLN A 32 3.28 -7.94 -7.47
N ALA A 33 4.21 -7.00 -7.67
CA ALA A 33 4.24 -5.76 -6.92
C ALA A 33 3.02 -4.89 -7.24
N GLU A 34 2.58 -4.85 -8.50
CA GLU A 34 1.37 -4.13 -8.88
C GLU A 34 0.12 -4.70 -8.21
N ALA A 35 -0.05 -6.02 -8.20
CA ALA A 35 -1.16 -6.69 -7.53
C ALA A 35 -1.17 -6.40 -6.02
N LEU A 36 0.00 -6.53 -5.36
CA LEU A 36 0.16 -6.22 -3.94
C LEU A 36 -0.19 -4.76 -3.61
N LEU A 37 0.19 -3.83 -4.49
CA LEU A 37 -0.10 -2.41 -4.34
C LEU A 37 -1.59 -2.12 -4.51
N LYS A 38 -2.25 -2.71 -5.52
CA LYS A 38 -3.69 -2.56 -5.76
C LYS A 38 -4.52 -3.04 -4.56
N GLU A 39 -4.20 -4.21 -4.03
CA GLU A 39 -4.86 -4.73 -2.82
C GLU A 39 -4.67 -3.80 -1.62
N ALA A 40 -3.45 -3.33 -1.37
CA ALA A 40 -3.16 -2.44 -0.24
C ALA A 40 -3.86 -1.09 -0.38
N ILE A 41 -4.03 -0.59 -1.61
CA ILE A 41 -4.83 0.62 -1.86
C ILE A 41 -6.30 0.37 -1.52
N GLN A 42 -6.88 -0.77 -1.91
CA GLN A 42 -8.27 -1.10 -1.60
C GLN A 42 -8.51 -1.21 -0.09
N GLU A 43 -7.68 -1.98 0.62
CA GLU A 43 -7.77 -2.09 2.10
C GLU A 43 -7.64 -0.72 2.78
N GLN A 44 -6.67 0.09 2.35
CA GLN A 44 -6.45 1.40 2.94
C GLN A 44 -7.60 2.36 2.61
N MET A 45 -8.25 2.22 1.44
CA MET A 45 -9.45 2.96 1.07
C MET A 45 -10.61 2.62 1.99
N GLU A 46 -10.85 1.34 2.24
CA GLU A 46 -11.91 0.89 3.17
C GLU A 46 -11.65 1.38 4.58
N LEU A 47 -10.42 1.28 5.08
CA LEU A 47 -10.02 1.83 6.38
C LEU A 47 -10.19 3.35 6.45
N PHE A 48 -9.83 4.06 5.38
CA PHE A 48 -9.95 5.52 5.33
C PHE A 48 -11.42 5.95 5.33
N LEU A 49 -12.28 5.27 4.57
CA LEU A 49 -13.73 5.51 4.55
C LEU A 49 -14.38 5.18 5.90
N LEU A 50 -13.93 4.12 6.58
CA LEU A 50 -14.42 3.77 7.91
C LEU A 50 -14.02 4.82 8.96
N GLN A 51 -12.80 5.36 8.87
CA GLN A 51 -12.34 6.44 9.75
C GLN A 51 -13.07 7.77 9.53
N GLU A 52 -13.60 8.05 8.33
CA GLU A 52 -14.37 9.29 8.09
C GLU A 52 -15.86 9.18 8.48
N GLN A 53 -16.38 7.96 8.70
CA GLN A 53 -17.75 7.76 9.18
C GLN A 53 -17.90 7.76 10.72
N THR A 54 -16.80 7.86 11.47
CA THR A 54 -16.79 7.94 12.94
C THR A 54 -16.49 9.35 13.41
#